data_AF-A0A1V3JUG2-F1
#
_entry.id   AF-A0A1V3JUG2-F1
#
_cell.length_a   1.000
_cell.length_b   1.000
_cell.length_c   1.000
_cell.angle_alpha   90.00
_cell.angle_beta   90.00
_cell.angle_gamma   90.00
#
_symmetry.space_group_name_H-M   'P 1'
#
loop_
_entity.id
_entity.type
_entity.pdbx_description
1 polymer ?
#
loop_
_entity_poly.entity_id
_entity_poly.type
_entity_poly.pdbx_seq_one_letter_code
_entity_poly.pdbx_strand_id
1 'polypeptide(L)'
;MSKQELYSIEFLDNERKPIVYCHFELYINGGLVTSLPPRADNNGKVWFNKELVKSTTMVHKVLELVFWSEKFPRTQHSTTDTFVWPEGKTSIKALMPDTYTIKTRALANENNEEQDYARAYYLVRKGDTWDSLEVKLGGDAAEALIFYNRTIYSGSLVEGTKLYYPLGFRTRNVFSQQVLKKKKESEKSEKKTEQKQASSEKENSQDNKKNSTIEQRSVANGKPVDVTLPKEGGCFCYRDITPDEFHQIIKNKQAMDFLEYLNEYFKKYDINTCIGKAFFIANSLHESGEYKFLEEILGKGIQEKDVYDGYKGRGVMQLTWADNYRGYGESVGENFLGDNKVRIGKEKKHAVGSGMWFWKKRELDKYAINNDLITISASINGGYNHFDERARYYKLSINALNVRFCKNLSREVISMLDNYTPFEDSAVYHDSKFIAECFGWGLWNDPGLSKKGKSKSSNEAKKGYERFLEMAKNKAYPFGYNKKKNKEKTRYGYTGTRA
;
A
#
# COMPACT_ATOMS: atom_id res chain seq x y z
N MET A 1 -11.60 27.52 -46.71
CA MET A 1 -11.67 26.23 -45.99
C MET A 1 -10.43 26.11 -45.12
N SER A 2 -10.53 26.22 -43.80
CA SER A 2 -9.35 26.04 -42.93
C SER A 2 -8.92 24.57 -42.98
N LYS A 3 -7.64 24.30 -43.27
CA LYS A 3 -7.08 22.94 -43.13
C LYS A 3 -7.36 22.46 -41.69
N GLN A 4 -8.14 21.40 -41.54
CA GLN A 4 -8.33 20.77 -40.23
C GLN A 4 -6.99 20.19 -39.77
N GLU A 5 -6.48 20.68 -38.64
CA GLU A 5 -5.28 20.10 -38.02
C GLU A 5 -5.65 18.77 -37.37
N LEU A 6 -5.03 17.69 -37.84
CA LEU A 6 -5.26 16.34 -37.35
C LEU A 6 -4.17 15.91 -36.36
N TYR A 7 -4.60 15.36 -35.24
CA TYR A 7 -3.76 14.79 -34.19
C TYR A 7 -3.87 13.27 -34.22
N SER A 8 -2.83 12.53 -33.82
CA SER A 8 -2.83 11.06 -33.95
C SER A 8 -2.40 10.30 -32.71
N ILE A 9 -2.94 9.09 -32.53
CA ILE A 9 -2.47 8.11 -31.54
C ILE A 9 -1.94 6.90 -32.29
N GLU A 10 -0.74 6.44 -31.94
CA GLU A 10 -0.12 5.21 -32.45
C GLU A 10 -0.13 4.12 -31.36
N PHE A 11 -0.81 3.01 -31.62
CA PHE A 11 -0.91 1.87 -30.71
C PHE A 11 0.23 0.90 -30.95
N LEU A 12 0.99 0.60 -29.90
CA LEU A 12 2.18 -0.24 -29.95
C LEU A 12 2.05 -1.44 -29.00
N ASP A 13 2.53 -2.61 -29.42
CA ASP A 13 2.64 -3.78 -28.56
C ASP A 13 3.80 -3.65 -27.57
N ASN A 14 3.96 -4.63 -26.69
CA ASN A 14 4.99 -4.60 -25.66
C ASN A 14 6.43 -4.68 -26.22
N GLU A 15 6.60 -5.04 -27.50
CA GLU A 15 7.87 -4.95 -28.25
C GLU A 15 8.03 -3.61 -29.00
N ARG A 16 7.12 -2.65 -28.77
CA ARG A 16 7.02 -1.35 -29.43
C ARG A 16 6.75 -1.43 -30.94
N LYS A 17 6.11 -2.50 -31.41
CA LYS A 17 5.67 -2.63 -32.81
C LYS A 17 4.22 -2.17 -32.97
N PRO A 18 3.84 -1.55 -34.10
CA PRO A 18 2.46 -1.13 -34.32
C PRO A 18 1.44 -2.28 -34.23
N ILE A 19 0.35 -2.04 -33.50
CA ILE A 19 -0.80 -2.95 -33.45
C ILE A 19 -1.73 -2.60 -34.61
N VAL A 20 -1.55 -3.29 -35.72
CA VAL A 20 -2.36 -3.16 -36.94
C VAL A 20 -3.84 -3.40 -36.61
N TYR A 21 -4.73 -2.51 -37.07
CA TYR A 21 -6.18 -2.60 -36.84
C TYR A 21 -6.59 -2.71 -35.35
N CYS A 22 -5.80 -2.10 -34.45
CA CYS A 22 -6.09 -2.04 -33.02
C CYS A 22 -7.51 -1.51 -32.78
N HIS A 23 -8.31 -2.26 -32.03
CA HIS A 23 -9.56 -1.74 -31.50
C HIS A 23 -9.24 -0.74 -30.40
N PHE A 24 -10.01 0.35 -30.35
CA PHE A 24 -9.90 1.27 -29.23
C PHE A 24 -11.23 1.95 -28.90
N GLU A 25 -11.31 2.43 -27.66
CA GLU A 25 -12.33 3.35 -27.15
C GLU A 25 -11.62 4.56 -26.56
N LEU A 26 -12.09 5.76 -26.91
CA LEU A 26 -11.61 6.99 -26.31
C LEU A 26 -12.71 7.60 -25.45
N TYR A 27 -12.38 7.86 -24.19
CA TYR A 27 -13.23 8.56 -23.25
C TYR A 27 -12.68 9.97 -23.03
N ILE A 28 -13.56 10.97 -22.99
CA ILE A 28 -13.21 12.35 -22.64
C ILE A 28 -14.10 12.78 -21.48
N ASN A 29 -13.48 13.19 -20.37
CA ASN A 29 -14.14 13.55 -19.11
C ASN A 29 -15.12 12.45 -18.64
N GLY A 30 -14.75 11.18 -18.84
CA GLY A 30 -15.54 10.00 -18.48
C GLY A 30 -16.63 9.59 -19.48
N GLY A 31 -16.89 10.38 -20.52
CA GLY A 31 -17.85 10.05 -21.58
C GLY A 31 -17.17 9.39 -22.79
N LEU A 32 -17.71 8.28 -23.27
CA LEU A 32 -17.25 7.62 -24.51
C LEU A 32 -17.53 8.54 -25.71
N VAL A 33 -16.51 8.91 -26.47
CA VAL A 33 -16.64 9.82 -27.63
C VAL A 33 -16.50 9.14 -28.98
N THR A 34 -16.11 7.87 -29.01
CA THR A 34 -16.01 7.04 -30.22
C THR A 34 -17.24 6.16 -30.38
N SER A 35 -17.94 6.23 -31.51
CA SER A 35 -19.04 5.28 -31.83
C SER A 35 -18.49 3.99 -32.46
N LEU A 36 -19.04 2.83 -32.04
CA LEU A 36 -18.69 1.42 -32.37
C LEU A 36 -17.20 1.14 -32.66
N PRO A 37 -16.51 0.34 -31.83
CA PRO A 37 -15.08 0.50 -31.53
C PRO A 37 -14.25 0.75 -32.80
N PRO A 38 -13.87 2.02 -33.06
CA PRO A 38 -13.09 2.36 -34.23
C PRO A 38 -11.79 1.55 -34.23
N ARG A 39 -11.35 1.17 -35.43
CA ARG A 39 -10.09 0.48 -35.63
C ARG A 39 -9.04 1.46 -36.09
N ALA A 40 -7.84 1.32 -35.55
CA ALA A 40 -6.66 1.96 -36.11
C ALA A 40 -6.41 1.48 -37.55
N ASP A 41 -5.59 2.21 -38.31
CA ASP A 41 -5.19 1.83 -39.66
C ASP A 41 -4.20 0.64 -39.68
N ASN A 42 -3.68 0.34 -40.87
CA ASN A 42 -2.66 -0.71 -41.06
C ASN A 42 -1.29 -0.38 -40.45
N ASN A 43 -1.11 0.84 -39.93
CA ASN A 43 0.08 1.28 -39.19
C ASN A 43 -0.21 1.43 -37.69
N GLY A 44 -1.36 0.95 -37.20
CA GLY A 44 -1.76 1.09 -35.81
C GLY A 44 -2.01 2.53 -35.38
N LYS A 45 -2.38 3.42 -36.32
CA LYS A 45 -2.67 4.84 -36.06
C LYS A 45 -4.14 5.18 -36.21
N VAL A 46 -4.58 6.13 -35.40
CA VAL A 46 -5.87 6.81 -35.55
C VAL A 46 -5.68 8.32 -35.50
N TRP A 47 -6.56 9.04 -36.17
CA TRP A 47 -6.53 10.50 -36.25
C TRP A 47 -7.81 11.13 -35.69
N PHE A 48 -7.62 12.24 -34.99
CA PHE A 48 -8.68 13.05 -34.40
C PHE A 48 -8.53 14.48 -34.86
N ASN A 49 -9.64 15.21 -34.93
CA ASN A 49 -9.59 16.66 -35.03
C ASN A 49 -8.93 17.21 -33.75
N LYS A 50 -7.94 18.10 -33.88
CA LYS A 50 -7.28 18.77 -32.75
C LYS A 50 -8.27 19.32 -31.72
N GLU A 51 -9.35 19.93 -32.18
CA GLU A 51 -10.38 20.52 -31.31
C GLU A 51 -11.14 19.48 -30.50
N LEU A 52 -11.13 18.20 -30.89
CA LEU A 52 -11.77 17.12 -30.12
C LEU A 52 -10.96 16.78 -28.87
N VAL A 53 -9.64 16.66 -28.99
CA VAL A 53 -8.76 16.08 -27.96
C VAL A 53 -7.94 17.10 -27.17
N LYS A 54 -7.67 18.29 -27.74
CA LYS A 54 -6.84 19.30 -27.08
C LYS A 54 -7.64 20.10 -26.05
N SER A 55 -7.06 20.29 -24.86
CA SER A 55 -7.59 21.22 -23.86
C SER A 55 -7.32 22.68 -24.26
N THR A 56 -8.22 23.58 -23.87
CA THR A 56 -8.04 25.03 -23.97
C THR A 56 -8.13 25.65 -22.58
N THR A 57 -7.80 26.95 -22.45
CA THR A 57 -7.91 27.68 -21.19
C THR A 57 -9.34 27.71 -20.62
N MET A 58 -10.35 27.50 -21.47
CA MET A 58 -11.77 27.48 -21.08
C MET A 58 -12.36 26.08 -20.97
N VAL A 59 -11.80 25.09 -21.66
CA VAL A 59 -12.34 23.72 -21.72
C VAL A 59 -11.23 22.71 -21.43
N HIS A 60 -11.27 22.14 -20.21
CA HIS A 60 -10.35 21.08 -19.80
C HIS A 60 -10.86 19.70 -20.22
N LYS A 61 -9.99 18.91 -20.84
CA LYS A 61 -10.30 17.58 -21.38
C LYS A 61 -9.32 16.57 -20.82
N VAL A 62 -9.85 15.64 -20.03
CA VAL A 62 -9.16 14.47 -19.50
C VAL A 62 -9.52 13.27 -20.36
N LEU A 63 -8.53 12.62 -20.96
CA LEU A 63 -8.66 11.52 -21.90
C LEU A 63 -8.32 10.21 -21.19
N GLU A 64 -9.05 9.15 -21.53
CA GLU A 64 -8.73 7.77 -21.16
C GLU A 64 -8.89 6.89 -22.40
N LEU A 65 -7.94 5.98 -22.60
CA LEU A 65 -7.89 5.14 -23.79
C LEU A 65 -7.96 3.67 -23.38
N VAL A 66 -8.91 2.94 -23.96
CA VAL A 66 -8.96 1.48 -23.86
C VAL A 66 -8.63 0.92 -25.22
N PHE A 67 -7.63 0.05 -25.34
CA PHE A 67 -7.23 -0.50 -26.63
C PHE A 67 -6.81 -1.97 -26.55
N TRP A 68 -7.14 -2.74 -27.59
CA TRP A 68 -6.94 -4.19 -27.64
C TRP A 68 -6.87 -4.70 -29.08
N SER A 69 -6.46 -5.95 -29.24
CA SER A 69 -6.48 -6.66 -30.52
C SER A 69 -6.75 -8.15 -30.31
N GLU A 70 -6.81 -8.95 -31.38
CA GLU A 70 -6.94 -10.41 -31.25
C GLU A 70 -5.75 -11.04 -30.51
N LYS A 71 -4.53 -10.52 -30.73
CA LYS A 71 -3.31 -10.96 -30.05
C LYS A 71 -3.24 -10.47 -28.59
N PHE A 72 -3.86 -9.33 -28.29
CA PHE A 72 -3.89 -8.71 -26.97
C PHE A 72 -5.33 -8.43 -26.58
N PRO A 73 -6.07 -9.44 -26.08
CA PRO A 73 -7.50 -9.32 -25.82
C PRO A 73 -7.79 -8.27 -24.75
N ARG A 74 -9.01 -7.73 -24.77
CA ARG A 74 -9.45 -6.72 -23.81
C ARG A 74 -9.41 -7.28 -22.39
N THR A 75 -8.60 -6.69 -21.53
CA THR A 75 -8.49 -7.00 -20.10
C THR A 75 -8.53 -5.71 -19.28
N GLN A 76 -8.45 -5.80 -17.95
CA GLN A 76 -8.25 -4.62 -17.09
C GLN A 76 -6.96 -3.83 -17.43
N HIS A 77 -5.99 -4.46 -18.10
CA HIS A 77 -4.73 -3.84 -18.51
C HIS A 77 -4.77 -3.19 -19.90
N SER A 78 -5.93 -3.25 -20.58
CA SER A 78 -6.16 -2.58 -21.87
C SER A 78 -6.46 -1.09 -21.72
N THR A 79 -6.68 -0.61 -20.49
CA THR A 79 -7.02 0.78 -20.17
C THR A 79 -5.76 1.54 -19.73
N THR A 80 -5.54 2.73 -20.27
CA THR A 80 -4.49 3.65 -19.81
C THR A 80 -4.91 4.39 -18.55
N ASP A 81 -3.95 4.93 -17.80
CA ASP A 81 -4.25 6.01 -16.86
C ASP A 81 -4.86 7.22 -17.61
N THR A 82 -5.62 8.05 -16.91
CA THR A 82 -6.19 9.29 -17.47
C THR A 82 -5.08 10.30 -17.77
N PHE A 83 -5.16 11.01 -18.90
CA PHE A 83 -4.16 12.00 -19.31
C PHE A 83 -4.78 13.21 -20.03
N VAL A 84 -4.04 14.31 -20.11
CA VAL A 84 -4.38 15.45 -20.98
C VAL A 84 -3.50 15.38 -22.22
N TRP A 85 -4.05 15.72 -23.40
CA TRP A 85 -3.25 15.73 -24.62
C TRP A 85 -2.01 16.64 -24.45
N PRO A 86 -0.78 16.12 -24.63
CA PRO A 86 0.43 16.88 -24.33
C PRO A 86 0.59 18.13 -25.19
N GLU A 87 1.02 19.24 -24.57
CA GLU A 87 1.23 20.50 -25.28
C GLU A 87 2.30 20.37 -26.37
N GLY A 88 2.03 20.98 -27.54
CA GLY A 88 2.95 20.96 -28.69
C GLY A 88 3.06 19.62 -29.42
N LYS A 89 2.36 18.55 -29.00
CA LYS A 89 2.39 17.25 -29.67
C LYS A 89 1.23 17.10 -30.64
N THR A 90 1.53 16.74 -31.89
CA THR A 90 0.53 16.34 -32.91
C THR A 90 0.33 14.83 -32.99
N SER A 91 1.17 14.05 -32.28
CA SER A 91 1.09 12.60 -32.22
C SER A 91 1.57 12.07 -30.87
N ILE A 92 0.89 11.05 -30.34
CA ILE A 92 1.25 10.33 -29.11
C ILE A 92 1.23 8.82 -29.32
N LYS A 93 1.85 8.07 -28.41
CA LYS A 93 1.97 6.60 -28.47
C LYS A 93 1.27 5.96 -27.27
N ALA A 94 0.47 4.93 -27.51
CA ALA A 94 -0.16 4.10 -26.48
C ALA A 94 0.47 2.70 -26.51
N LEU A 95 1.04 2.25 -25.39
CA LEU A 95 1.86 1.04 -25.32
C LEU A 95 1.14 -0.06 -24.53
N MET A 96 1.01 -1.25 -25.12
CA MET A 96 0.46 -2.43 -24.43
C MET A 96 1.41 -2.84 -23.29
N PRO A 97 0.90 -3.08 -22.06
CA PRO A 97 1.74 -3.45 -20.94
C PRO A 97 2.32 -4.87 -21.09
N ASP A 98 3.51 -5.05 -20.53
CA ASP A 98 4.21 -6.35 -20.47
C ASP A 98 3.48 -7.34 -19.54
N THR A 99 2.93 -8.41 -20.11
CA THR A 99 2.33 -9.51 -19.34
C THR A 99 3.23 -10.75 -19.42
N TYR A 100 3.60 -11.34 -18.27
CA TYR A 100 4.46 -12.52 -18.22
C TYR A 100 3.81 -13.64 -17.41
N THR A 101 3.74 -14.85 -17.99
CA THR A 101 3.37 -16.09 -17.29
C THR A 101 4.65 -16.79 -16.82
N ILE A 102 4.69 -17.20 -15.56
CA ILE A 102 5.91 -17.71 -14.90
C ILE A 102 5.76 -19.22 -14.67
N LYS A 103 6.71 -20.03 -15.15
CA LYS A 103 6.83 -21.45 -14.77
C LYS A 103 7.76 -21.59 -13.57
N THR A 104 7.29 -22.21 -12.48
CA THR A 104 8.05 -22.44 -11.23
C THR A 104 8.46 -23.92 -11.10
N ARG A 105 9.57 -24.20 -10.39
CA ARG A 105 10.07 -25.56 -10.07
C ARG A 105 9.57 -26.01 -8.68
N ALA A 106 9.19 -27.29 -8.60
CA ALA A 106 8.50 -27.92 -7.49
C ALA A 106 9.43 -28.31 -6.36
N LEU A 107 8.86 -28.14 -5.18
CA LEU A 107 9.51 -28.30 -3.93
C LEU A 107 8.33 -28.70 -2.89
N ALA A 108 8.52 -29.50 -1.81
CA ALA A 108 7.72 -30.04 -0.66
C ALA A 108 6.75 -29.17 0.11
N ASN A 109 5.90 -29.78 0.91
CA ASN A 109 5.40 -29.15 2.13
C ASN A 109 5.30 -30.16 3.28
N GLU A 110 4.56 -29.80 4.32
CA GLU A 110 4.35 -30.50 5.60
C GLU A 110 3.81 -31.94 5.45
N ASN A 111 3.48 -32.36 4.23
CA ASN A 111 3.12 -33.73 3.85
C ASN A 111 4.30 -34.57 3.32
N ASN A 112 5.55 -34.11 3.51
CA ASN A 112 6.77 -34.81 3.11
C ASN A 112 6.97 -35.01 1.60
N GLU A 113 6.47 -34.06 0.81
CA GLU A 113 6.99 -33.83 -0.54
C GLU A 113 8.40 -33.14 -0.40
N GLU A 114 9.16 -32.65 -1.41
CA GLU A 114 10.60 -32.23 -1.21
C GLU A 114 10.96 -30.75 -1.60
N GLN A 115 11.12 -29.66 -0.74
CA GLN A 115 11.06 -28.16 -1.06
C GLN A 115 12.32 -27.32 -0.74
N ASP A 116 13.03 -26.77 -1.74
CA ASP A 116 14.21 -25.89 -1.63
C ASP A 116 14.04 -24.49 -2.25
N TYR A 117 13.43 -23.55 -1.54
CA TYR A 117 13.38 -22.18 -2.07
C TYR A 117 14.75 -21.48 -1.97
N ALA A 118 15.37 -21.23 -3.13
CA ALA A 118 16.55 -20.37 -3.20
C ALA A 118 16.16 -18.88 -3.29
N ARG A 119 16.57 -18.10 -2.29
CA ARG A 119 16.30 -16.67 -2.17
C ARG A 119 17.33 -15.86 -2.95
N ALA A 120 16.89 -14.95 -3.81
CA ALA A 120 17.77 -14.06 -4.54
C ALA A 120 18.42 -13.02 -3.60
N TYR A 121 19.73 -12.82 -3.77
CA TYR A 121 20.51 -11.80 -3.07
C TYR A 121 21.55 -11.18 -3.99
N TYR A 122 21.91 -9.93 -3.73
CA TYR A 122 23.08 -9.27 -4.29
C TYR A 122 24.29 -9.52 -3.38
N LEU A 123 25.40 -10.01 -3.93
CA LEU A 123 26.65 -10.20 -3.19
C LEU A 123 27.54 -8.97 -3.38
N VAL A 124 27.80 -8.24 -2.30
CA VAL A 124 28.61 -7.02 -2.30
C VAL A 124 30.03 -7.34 -2.80
N ARG A 125 30.48 -6.62 -3.83
CA ARG A 125 31.83 -6.73 -4.39
C ARG A 125 32.74 -5.62 -3.85
N LYS A 126 34.05 -5.81 -3.96
CA LYS A 126 35.05 -4.81 -3.60
C LYS A 126 34.79 -3.49 -4.34
N GLY A 127 34.58 -2.41 -3.58
CA GLY A 127 34.34 -1.07 -4.13
C GLY A 127 32.90 -0.74 -4.49
N ASP A 128 31.93 -1.64 -4.24
CA ASP A 128 30.50 -1.31 -4.41
C ASP A 128 30.07 -0.21 -3.40
N THR A 129 29.36 0.80 -3.89
CA THR A 129 28.64 1.83 -3.10
C THR A 129 27.15 1.83 -3.45
N TRP A 130 26.28 2.39 -2.61
CA TRP A 130 24.83 2.45 -2.91
C TRP A 130 24.53 3.18 -4.22
N ASP A 131 25.17 4.33 -4.48
CA ASP A 131 25.01 5.04 -5.75
C ASP A 131 25.46 4.20 -6.95
N SER A 132 26.55 3.42 -6.80
CA SER A 132 26.99 2.50 -7.86
C SER A 132 25.99 1.36 -8.08
N LEU A 133 25.32 0.90 -7.01
CA LEU A 133 24.29 -0.12 -7.10
C LEU A 133 22.99 0.41 -7.70
N GLU A 134 22.61 1.65 -7.42
CA GLU A 134 21.45 2.31 -8.06
C GLU A 134 21.63 2.43 -9.57
N VAL A 135 22.81 2.86 -10.02
CA VAL A 135 23.11 2.94 -11.45
C VAL A 135 23.11 1.55 -12.10
N LYS A 136 23.65 0.55 -11.39
CA LYS A 136 23.82 -0.82 -11.90
C LYS A 136 22.53 -1.65 -11.91
N LEU A 137 21.68 -1.47 -10.90
CA LEU A 137 20.50 -2.30 -10.66
C LEU A 137 19.18 -1.56 -10.92
N GLY A 138 19.24 -0.22 -10.99
CA GLY A 138 18.09 0.68 -10.95
C GLY A 138 17.79 1.15 -9.52
N GLY A 139 17.36 2.42 -9.38
CA GLY A 139 17.02 3.04 -8.09
C GLY A 139 16.06 2.18 -7.26
N ASP A 140 14.94 1.77 -7.85
CA ASP A 140 13.93 0.92 -7.21
C ASP A 140 14.52 -0.40 -6.66
N ALA A 141 15.56 -0.95 -7.29
CA ALA A 141 16.18 -2.19 -6.88
C ALA A 141 17.22 -2.01 -5.76
N ALA A 142 17.94 -0.90 -5.76
CA ALA A 142 18.82 -0.55 -4.64
C ALA A 142 17.99 -0.20 -3.40
N GLU A 143 16.92 0.58 -3.56
CA GLU A 143 15.98 0.90 -2.47
C GLU A 143 15.35 -0.36 -1.86
N ALA A 144 14.96 -1.32 -2.71
CA ALA A 144 14.44 -2.60 -2.24
C ALA A 144 15.49 -3.40 -1.43
N LEU A 145 16.76 -3.37 -1.83
CA LEU A 145 17.85 -3.99 -1.06
C LEU A 145 18.06 -3.29 0.28
N ILE A 146 18.05 -1.95 0.30
CA ILE A 146 18.22 -1.15 1.52
C ILE A 146 17.09 -1.45 2.51
N PHE A 147 15.86 -1.34 2.02
CA PHE A 147 14.64 -1.51 2.81
C PHE A 147 14.55 -2.92 3.41
N TYR A 148 14.82 -3.95 2.61
CA TYR A 148 14.59 -5.34 3.02
C TYR A 148 15.69 -5.91 3.90
N ASN A 149 16.94 -5.45 3.72
CA ASN A 149 18.07 -5.86 4.57
C ASN A 149 18.27 -4.95 5.79
N ARG A 150 17.41 -3.93 5.96
CA ARG A 150 17.45 -2.97 7.08
C ARG A 150 18.78 -2.22 7.16
N THR A 151 19.37 -1.89 6.02
CA THR A 151 20.57 -1.05 5.95
C THR A 151 20.17 0.41 5.78
N ILE A 152 21.12 1.33 5.97
CA ILE A 152 20.90 2.77 5.75
C ILE A 152 21.75 3.25 4.58
N TYR A 153 21.23 4.22 3.82
CA TYR A 153 21.84 4.71 2.57
C TYR A 153 23.26 5.27 2.77
N SER A 154 23.57 5.83 3.94
CA SER A 154 24.90 6.34 4.31
C SER A 154 25.87 5.27 4.83
N GLY A 155 25.44 4.02 4.95
CA GLY A 155 26.25 2.92 5.48
C GLY A 155 27.21 2.34 4.43
N SER A 156 28.46 2.09 4.83
CA SER A 156 29.47 1.46 3.98
C SER A 156 29.09 0.00 3.65
N LEU A 157 29.26 -0.41 2.39
CA LEU A 157 29.02 -1.78 1.96
C LEU A 157 30.27 -2.64 2.21
N VAL A 158 30.11 -3.75 2.96
CA VAL A 158 31.21 -4.67 3.29
C VAL A 158 31.30 -5.78 2.24
N GLU A 159 32.45 -5.91 1.59
CA GLU A 159 32.72 -6.93 0.58
C GLU A 159 32.37 -8.35 1.10
N GLY A 160 31.68 -9.13 0.28
CA GLY A 160 31.23 -10.49 0.62
C GLY A 160 29.88 -10.56 1.34
N THR A 161 29.29 -9.43 1.73
CA THR A 161 27.96 -9.40 2.36
C THR A 161 26.85 -9.75 1.37
N LYS A 162 25.86 -10.55 1.81
CA LYS A 162 24.68 -10.89 1.01
C LYS A 162 23.51 -9.97 1.36
N LEU A 163 23.03 -9.19 0.39
CA LEU A 163 21.87 -8.33 0.49
C LEU A 163 20.69 -8.99 -0.22
N TYR A 164 19.71 -9.49 0.54
CA TYR A 164 18.58 -10.23 0.02
C TYR A 164 17.55 -9.32 -0.63
N TYR A 165 16.98 -9.74 -1.75
CA TYR A 165 15.84 -9.04 -2.33
C TYR A 165 14.52 -9.46 -1.64
N PRO A 166 13.49 -8.61 -1.66
CA PRO A 166 12.14 -8.99 -1.25
C PRO A 166 11.63 -10.23 -1.97
N LEU A 167 10.75 -10.99 -1.32
CA LEU A 167 10.09 -12.14 -1.95
C LEU A 167 9.27 -11.66 -3.16
N GLY A 168 9.44 -12.31 -4.32
CA GLY A 168 8.78 -11.93 -5.58
C GLY A 168 9.47 -10.80 -6.36
N PHE A 169 10.60 -10.28 -5.88
CA PHE A 169 11.37 -9.22 -6.54
C PHE A 169 12.00 -9.70 -7.86
N ARG A 170 11.86 -8.92 -8.94
CA ARG A 170 12.46 -9.21 -10.26
C ARG A 170 13.38 -8.08 -10.68
N THR A 171 14.66 -8.36 -10.85
CA THR A 171 15.57 -7.43 -11.54
C THR A 171 15.34 -7.55 -13.05
N ARG A 172 15.25 -6.42 -13.76
CA ARG A 172 15.43 -6.43 -15.21
C ARG A 172 16.90 -6.74 -15.47
N ASN A 173 17.21 -7.94 -15.94
CA ASN A 173 18.59 -8.29 -16.24
C ASN A 173 18.96 -7.74 -17.63
N VAL A 174 19.63 -6.59 -17.63
CA VAL A 174 20.19 -5.93 -18.83
C VAL A 174 21.40 -6.70 -19.40
N PHE A 175 21.94 -7.70 -18.69
CA PHE A 175 23.22 -8.32 -19.01
C PHE A 175 23.17 -9.65 -19.81
N SER A 176 22.00 -10.27 -20.04
CA SER A 176 21.94 -11.62 -20.65
C SER A 176 21.91 -11.63 -22.19
N GLN A 177 21.60 -10.50 -22.85
CA GLN A 177 21.51 -10.47 -24.32
C GLN A 177 22.89 -10.46 -25.01
N GLN A 178 23.97 -10.05 -24.34
CA GLN A 178 25.30 -10.03 -24.94
C GLN A 178 25.97 -11.42 -24.97
N VAL A 179 25.65 -12.31 -24.02
CA VAL A 179 26.23 -13.68 -23.97
C VAL A 179 25.44 -14.66 -24.85
N LEU A 180 24.12 -14.48 -25.00
CA LEU A 180 23.28 -15.34 -25.85
C LEU A 180 23.42 -15.04 -27.35
N LYS A 181 23.86 -13.84 -27.74
CA LYS A 181 24.18 -13.52 -29.14
C LYS A 181 25.45 -14.23 -29.64
N LYS A 182 26.49 -14.32 -28.82
CA LYS A 182 27.75 -14.99 -29.21
C LYS A 182 27.61 -16.50 -29.44
N LYS A 183 26.68 -17.17 -28.75
CA LYS A 183 26.46 -18.62 -28.92
C LYS A 183 25.56 -18.99 -30.11
N LYS A 184 24.69 -18.06 -30.55
CA LYS A 184 23.79 -18.27 -31.70
C LYS A 184 24.41 -17.87 -33.03
N GLU A 185 25.48 -17.07 -33.04
CA GLU A 185 26.24 -16.76 -34.25
C GLU A 185 27.22 -17.87 -34.65
N SER A 186 27.65 -18.74 -33.72
CA SER A 186 28.54 -19.87 -34.04
C SER A 186 27.84 -21.13 -34.54
N GLU A 187 26.52 -21.27 -34.37
CA GLU A 187 25.77 -22.49 -34.76
C GLU A 187 24.94 -22.31 -36.06
N LYS A 188 24.96 -21.14 -36.69
CA LYS A 188 24.22 -20.84 -37.93
C LYS A 188 25.07 -20.81 -39.20
N SER A 189 26.36 -21.11 -39.13
CA SER A 189 27.26 -21.18 -40.31
C SER A 189 27.51 -22.60 -40.83
N GLU A 190 26.95 -23.65 -40.22
CA GLU A 190 27.13 -25.02 -40.72
C GLU A 190 25.80 -25.76 -40.78
N LYS A 191 25.17 -25.72 -41.95
CA LYS A 191 24.47 -26.84 -42.63
C LYS A 191 23.54 -26.30 -43.71
N LYS A 192 24.11 -26.10 -44.91
CA LYS A 192 23.42 -25.97 -46.19
C LYS A 192 24.12 -26.89 -47.20
N THR A 193 23.69 -28.15 -47.25
CA THR A 193 23.85 -29.18 -48.30
C THR A 193 23.23 -30.45 -47.71
N GLU A 194 22.35 -31.29 -48.30
CA GLU A 194 22.00 -31.72 -49.66
C GLU A 194 20.56 -32.32 -49.62
N GLN A 195 19.69 -31.97 -50.56
CA GLN A 195 19.11 -32.80 -51.65
C GLN A 195 18.07 -33.91 -51.33
N LYS A 196 16.90 -33.76 -51.99
CA LYS A 196 16.03 -34.75 -52.73
C LYS A 196 15.50 -35.98 -51.93
N GLN A 197 14.27 -36.48 -52.08
CA GLN A 197 13.47 -36.76 -53.28
C GLN A 197 12.06 -37.31 -52.86
N ALA A 198 11.00 -37.05 -53.67
CA ALA A 198 9.76 -37.86 -53.92
C ALA A 198 8.84 -38.29 -52.73
N SER A 199 7.51 -38.51 -52.82
CA SER A 199 6.44 -38.42 -53.84
C SER A 199 5.08 -38.81 -53.20
N SER A 200 3.96 -38.41 -53.85
CA SER A 200 2.57 -39.00 -53.84
C SER A 200 1.78 -39.14 -52.52
N GLU A 201 0.44 -39.03 -52.39
CA GLU A 201 -0.74 -38.90 -53.27
C GLU A 201 -2.00 -38.58 -52.39
N LYS A 202 -3.04 -37.94 -52.98
CA LYS A 202 -4.55 -38.04 -52.84
C LYS A 202 -5.20 -38.38 -51.46
N GLU A 203 -6.43 -38.01 -51.05
CA GLU A 203 -7.64 -37.37 -51.60
C GLU A 203 -8.64 -37.01 -50.45
N ASN A 204 -9.49 -36.01 -50.68
CA ASN A 204 -10.86 -35.70 -50.17
C ASN A 204 -11.48 -36.27 -48.85
N SER A 205 -12.10 -35.40 -48.04
CA SER A 205 -13.58 -35.25 -47.92
C SER A 205 -14.04 -34.37 -46.73
N GLN A 206 -15.25 -33.82 -46.86
CA GLN A 206 -15.93 -32.82 -46.04
C GLN A 206 -16.61 -33.36 -44.77
N ASP A 207 -16.84 -32.41 -43.86
CA ASP A 207 -17.98 -32.24 -42.96
C ASP A 207 -18.12 -33.02 -41.62
N ASN A 208 -17.96 -32.20 -40.57
CA ASN A 208 -18.85 -32.00 -39.42
C ASN A 208 -19.04 -33.07 -38.32
N LYS A 209 -18.75 -32.55 -37.11
CA LYS A 209 -19.25 -32.92 -35.78
C LYS A 209 -18.68 -34.17 -35.08
N LYS A 210 -17.79 -33.79 -34.16
CA LYS A 210 -17.67 -34.22 -32.76
C LYS A 210 -17.10 -35.62 -32.49
N ASN A 211 -15.85 -35.52 -32.05
CA ASN A 211 -15.28 -36.12 -30.85
C ASN A 211 -14.84 -37.59 -30.91
N SER A 212 -13.66 -37.79 -30.32
CA SER A 212 -12.78 -38.97 -30.33
C SER A 212 -12.05 -39.12 -31.66
N THR A 213 -10.73 -39.34 -31.72
CA THR A 213 -10.02 -40.48 -31.13
C THR A 213 -8.52 -40.13 -31.14
N ILE A 214 -7.87 -40.08 -29.97
CA ILE A 214 -6.96 -41.10 -29.42
C ILE A 214 -5.50 -40.91 -29.86
N GLU A 215 -4.69 -40.62 -28.83
CA GLU A 215 -3.34 -41.14 -28.59
C GLU A 215 -2.44 -41.41 -29.80
N GLN A 216 -1.39 -40.61 -29.94
CA GLN A 216 0.01 -41.06 -29.86
C GLN A 216 0.95 -39.94 -30.32
N ARG A 217 0.96 -38.85 -29.56
CA ARG A 217 2.21 -38.18 -29.14
C ARG A 217 2.09 -37.90 -27.63
N SER A 218 2.10 -38.97 -26.85
CA SER A 218 3.27 -39.35 -26.02
C SER A 218 3.33 -38.50 -24.75
N VAL A 219 2.30 -38.58 -23.92
CA VAL A 219 2.26 -39.39 -22.68
C VAL A 219 3.04 -38.71 -21.55
N ALA A 220 2.35 -37.80 -20.85
CA ALA A 220 2.14 -37.89 -19.41
C ALA A 220 1.23 -36.75 -18.95
N ASN A 221 0.29 -37.10 -18.08
CA ASN A 221 -0.61 -36.23 -17.33
C ASN A 221 -1.89 -35.81 -18.06
N GLY A 222 -2.73 -36.83 -18.23
CA GLY A 222 -4.15 -36.63 -18.19
C GLY A 222 -4.59 -36.03 -16.84
N LYS A 223 -5.35 -34.94 -16.97
CA LYS A 223 -6.38 -34.45 -16.06
C LYS A 223 -5.87 -33.85 -14.74
N PRO A 224 -6.71 -33.13 -13.99
CA PRO A 224 -7.97 -32.47 -14.31
C PRO A 224 -7.84 -30.93 -14.14
N VAL A 225 -8.86 -30.21 -14.59
CA VAL A 225 -9.01 -28.77 -14.38
C VAL A 225 -9.22 -28.49 -12.89
N ASP A 226 -8.24 -27.87 -12.23
CA ASP A 226 -8.49 -27.23 -10.94
C ASP A 226 -8.56 -25.72 -11.11
N VAL A 227 -9.82 -25.28 -11.07
CA VAL A 227 -10.24 -23.94 -10.70
C VAL A 227 -9.68 -23.70 -9.30
N THR A 228 -8.63 -22.89 -9.15
CA THR A 228 -8.51 -22.14 -7.90
C THR A 228 -9.56 -21.06 -7.95
N LEU A 229 -10.72 -21.42 -7.40
CA LEU A 229 -11.66 -20.47 -6.84
C LEU A 229 -10.84 -19.51 -5.96
N PRO A 230 -11.28 -18.24 -5.81
CA PRO A 230 -10.69 -17.33 -4.83
C PRO A 230 -10.43 -18.11 -3.54
N LYS A 231 -9.35 -17.84 -2.79
CA LYS A 231 -9.41 -18.21 -1.36
C LYS A 231 -10.76 -17.67 -0.90
N GLU A 232 -11.70 -18.55 -0.56
CA GLU A 232 -12.91 -18.11 0.09
C GLU A 232 -12.41 -17.37 1.33
N GLY A 233 -12.63 -16.08 1.27
CA GLY A 233 -11.80 -15.11 1.96
C GLY A 233 -12.20 -13.77 1.40
N GLY A 234 -13.50 -13.52 1.38
CA GLY A 234 -14.01 -12.16 1.31
C GLY A 234 -13.40 -11.29 2.42
N CYS A 235 -13.91 -10.08 2.59
CA CYS A 235 -13.44 -9.18 3.62
C CYS A 235 -13.08 -9.91 4.94
N PHE A 236 -11.92 -9.61 5.53
CA PHE A 236 -11.54 -10.01 6.90
C PHE A 236 -12.53 -9.51 7.98
N CYS A 237 -13.48 -8.67 7.61
CA CYS A 237 -14.54 -8.18 8.45
C CYS A 237 -15.20 -9.34 9.20
N TYR A 238 -15.45 -9.15 10.50
CA TYR A 238 -16.21 -10.05 11.36
C TYR A 238 -15.60 -11.43 11.62
N ARG A 239 -14.38 -11.74 11.12
CA ARG A 239 -13.65 -12.98 11.46
C ARG A 239 -12.43 -12.75 12.36
N ASP A 240 -11.96 -13.83 12.97
CA ASP A 240 -10.74 -13.83 13.76
C ASP A 240 -9.48 -13.79 12.91
N ILE A 241 -8.44 -13.20 13.48
CA ILE A 241 -7.10 -13.10 12.88
C ILE A 241 -6.42 -14.42 13.14
N THR A 242 -5.97 -15.07 12.07
CA THR A 242 -5.21 -16.31 12.20
C THR A 242 -3.78 -16.04 12.68
N PRO A 243 -3.11 -17.02 13.31
CA PRO A 243 -1.71 -16.89 13.69
C PRO A 243 -0.81 -16.48 12.52
N ASP A 244 -1.02 -17.04 11.33
CA ASP A 244 -0.21 -16.74 10.16
C ASP A 244 -0.37 -15.31 9.66
N GLU A 245 -1.60 -14.79 9.67
CA GLU A 245 -1.89 -13.40 9.32
C GLU A 245 -1.27 -12.46 10.35
N PHE A 246 -1.41 -12.77 11.63
CA PHE A 246 -0.81 -11.95 12.69
C PHE A 246 0.73 -11.98 12.62
N HIS A 247 1.32 -13.12 12.28
CA HIS A 247 2.77 -13.27 12.09
C HIS A 247 3.32 -12.45 10.90
N GLN A 248 2.50 -12.22 9.87
CA GLN A 248 2.86 -11.33 8.76
C GLN A 248 2.95 -9.86 9.21
N ILE A 249 2.18 -9.46 10.23
CA ILE A 249 2.21 -8.11 10.79
C ILE A 249 3.41 -7.96 11.74
N ILE A 250 3.61 -8.93 12.64
CA ILE A 250 4.62 -8.86 13.69
C ILE A 250 5.33 -10.20 13.87
N LYS A 251 6.67 -10.18 13.79
CA LYS A 251 7.52 -11.37 13.95
C LYS A 251 7.91 -11.68 15.40
N ASN A 252 7.58 -10.78 16.32
CA ASN A 252 7.88 -10.98 17.74
C ASN A 252 7.04 -12.13 18.30
N LYS A 253 7.69 -13.19 18.79
CA LYS A 253 7.02 -14.35 19.40
C LYS A 253 6.15 -13.96 20.59
N GLN A 254 6.59 -13.02 21.43
CA GLN A 254 5.82 -12.57 22.60
C GLN A 254 4.52 -11.86 22.20
N ALA A 255 4.49 -11.23 21.02
CA ALA A 255 3.28 -10.58 20.54
C ALA A 255 2.19 -11.58 20.19
N MET A 256 2.57 -12.80 19.77
CA MET A 256 1.62 -13.87 19.42
C MET A 256 0.72 -14.26 20.60
N ASP A 257 1.23 -14.18 21.83
CA ASP A 257 0.46 -14.45 23.05
C ASP A 257 -0.75 -13.51 23.25
N PHE A 258 -0.81 -12.40 22.51
CA PHE A 258 -1.91 -11.44 22.59
C PHE A 258 -3.01 -11.73 21.57
N LEU A 259 -2.77 -12.60 20.58
CA LEU A 259 -3.69 -12.81 19.46
C LEU A 259 -5.07 -13.30 19.90
N GLU A 260 -5.12 -14.26 20.82
CA GLU A 260 -6.38 -14.77 21.36
C GLU A 260 -7.20 -13.65 22.01
N TYR A 261 -6.56 -12.85 22.87
CA TYR A 261 -7.20 -11.70 23.52
C TYR A 261 -7.60 -10.62 22.51
N LEU A 262 -6.80 -10.36 21.47
CA LEU A 262 -7.17 -9.42 20.41
C LEU A 262 -8.46 -9.89 19.72
N ASN A 263 -8.53 -11.16 19.31
CA ASN A 263 -9.71 -11.72 18.65
C ASN A 263 -10.96 -11.71 19.54
N GLU A 264 -10.83 -12.11 20.80
CA GLU A 264 -11.92 -12.06 21.78
C GLU A 264 -12.44 -10.63 21.95
N TYR A 265 -11.54 -9.68 22.21
CA TYR A 265 -11.95 -8.32 22.54
C TYR A 265 -12.40 -7.51 21.33
N PHE A 266 -11.93 -7.83 20.11
CA PHE A 266 -12.46 -7.20 18.89
C PHE A 266 -13.96 -7.46 18.75
N LYS A 267 -14.40 -8.69 19.02
CA LYS A 267 -15.83 -9.05 19.03
C LYS A 267 -16.55 -8.32 20.16
N LYS A 268 -15.99 -8.37 21.38
CA LYS A 268 -16.60 -7.79 22.59
C LYS A 268 -16.84 -6.29 22.48
N TYR A 269 -15.91 -5.55 21.87
CA TYR A 269 -15.99 -4.10 21.72
C TYR A 269 -16.55 -3.65 20.36
N ASP A 270 -17.01 -4.58 19.53
CA ASP A 270 -17.54 -4.31 18.20
C ASP A 270 -16.59 -3.49 17.32
N ILE A 271 -15.32 -3.92 17.26
CA ILE A 271 -14.29 -3.43 16.34
C ILE A 271 -14.12 -4.52 15.28
N ASN A 272 -15.18 -4.76 14.53
CA ASN A 272 -15.28 -5.96 13.70
C ASN A 272 -14.89 -5.73 12.25
N THR A 273 -14.76 -4.49 11.78
CA THR A 273 -14.33 -4.21 10.41
C THR A 273 -12.84 -4.52 10.21
N CYS A 274 -12.46 -4.98 9.02
CA CYS A 274 -11.07 -5.32 8.72
C CYS A 274 -10.12 -4.13 8.89
N ILE A 275 -10.53 -2.94 8.44
CA ILE A 275 -9.76 -1.71 8.56
C ILE A 275 -9.70 -1.22 10.01
N GLY A 276 -10.79 -1.35 10.78
CA GLY A 276 -10.80 -1.03 12.21
C GLY A 276 -9.79 -1.87 12.99
N LYS A 277 -9.77 -3.19 12.75
CA LYS A 277 -8.78 -4.10 13.33
C LYS A 277 -7.36 -3.74 12.91
N ALA A 278 -7.14 -3.43 11.63
CA ALA A 278 -5.82 -3.04 11.12
C ALA A 278 -5.29 -1.78 11.81
N PHE A 279 -6.14 -0.75 11.97
CA PHE A 279 -5.78 0.47 12.68
C PHE A 279 -5.53 0.25 14.17
N PHE A 280 -6.36 -0.55 14.83
CA PHE A 280 -6.15 -0.87 16.25
C PHE A 280 -4.80 -1.55 16.46
N ILE A 281 -4.52 -2.63 15.71
CA ILE A 281 -3.25 -3.37 15.79
C ILE A 281 -2.07 -2.45 15.52
N ALA A 282 -2.16 -1.62 14.49
CA ALA A 282 -1.05 -0.74 14.14
C ALA A 282 -0.67 0.22 15.26
N ASN A 283 -1.69 0.81 15.90
CA ASN A 283 -1.47 1.74 16.99
C ASN A 283 -1.06 1.02 18.27
N SER A 284 -1.68 -0.11 18.61
CA SER A 284 -1.35 -0.87 19.81
C SER A 284 0.07 -1.44 19.75
N LEU A 285 0.53 -1.88 18.57
CA LEU A 285 1.93 -2.29 18.37
C LEU A 285 2.90 -1.14 18.60
N HIS A 286 2.57 0.07 18.15
CA HIS A 286 3.42 1.22 18.39
C HIS A 286 3.43 1.64 19.88
N GLU A 287 2.27 1.80 20.51
CA GLU A 287 2.14 2.28 21.91
C GLU A 287 2.83 1.38 22.94
N SER A 288 2.88 0.09 22.66
CA SER A 288 3.41 -0.92 23.59
C SER A 288 4.79 -1.44 23.22
N GLY A 289 5.41 -0.91 22.16
CA GLY A 289 6.66 -1.43 21.62
C GLY A 289 6.56 -2.90 21.22
N GLU A 290 5.57 -3.23 20.40
CA GLU A 290 5.23 -4.58 19.95
C GLU A 290 4.84 -5.52 21.11
N TYR A 291 4.02 -5.01 22.04
CA TYR A 291 3.54 -5.65 23.27
C TYR A 291 4.62 -6.01 24.29
N LYS A 292 5.83 -5.45 24.17
CA LYS A 292 6.94 -5.65 25.13
C LYS A 292 6.75 -4.82 26.39
N PHE A 293 6.16 -3.63 26.27
CA PHE A 293 6.00 -2.68 27.35
C PHE A 293 4.52 -2.43 27.60
N LEU A 294 3.98 -3.11 28.60
CA LEU A 294 2.61 -2.92 29.08
C LEU A 294 2.50 -1.95 30.25
N GLU A 295 3.62 -1.39 30.71
CA GLU A 295 3.64 -0.31 31.68
C GLU A 295 4.61 0.77 31.22
N GLU A 296 4.22 2.02 31.44
CA GLU A 296 5.08 3.18 31.24
C GLU A 296 6.34 3.07 32.11
N ILE A 297 7.48 3.30 31.47
CA ILE A 297 8.78 3.40 32.12
C ILE A 297 8.97 4.83 32.58
N LEU A 298 8.95 5.05 33.89
CA LEU A 298 9.14 6.37 34.48
C LEU A 298 10.63 6.74 34.51
N GLY A 299 10.90 8.03 34.34
CA GLY A 299 12.25 8.57 34.46
C GLY A 299 12.84 8.34 35.86
N LYS A 300 14.18 8.32 35.95
CA LYS A 300 14.88 8.11 37.22
C LYS A 300 14.43 9.13 38.28
N GLY A 301 13.98 8.64 39.43
CA GLY A 301 13.54 9.47 40.55
C GLY A 301 12.07 9.92 40.49
N ILE A 302 11.35 9.65 39.41
CA ILE A 302 9.91 9.92 39.30
C ILE A 302 9.14 8.74 39.88
N GLN A 303 8.27 8.99 40.87
CA GLN A 303 7.39 7.95 41.41
C GLN A 303 6.03 7.95 40.70
N GLU A 304 5.35 6.81 40.67
CA GLU A 304 4.05 6.69 40.03
C GLU A 304 3.02 7.67 40.58
N LYS A 305 3.04 7.94 41.90
CA LYS A 305 2.16 8.92 42.55
C LYS A 305 2.30 10.35 41.99
N ASP A 306 3.45 10.67 41.40
CA ASP A 306 3.77 12.01 40.91
C ASP A 306 3.36 12.21 39.44
N VAL A 307 2.86 11.17 38.78
CA VAL A 307 2.41 11.20 37.38
C VAL A 307 0.96 10.74 37.27
N TYR A 308 0.17 11.49 36.51
CA TYR A 308 -1.23 11.15 36.21
C TYR A 308 -2.06 10.77 37.46
N ASP A 309 -1.80 11.45 38.58
CA ASP A 309 -2.40 11.22 39.91
C ASP A 309 -2.25 9.78 40.43
N GLY A 310 -1.13 9.10 40.14
CA GLY A 310 -0.88 7.73 40.57
C GLY A 310 -1.33 6.65 39.57
N TYR A 311 -1.71 7.04 38.35
CA TYR A 311 -2.24 6.15 37.32
C TYR A 311 -1.45 6.30 36.01
N LYS A 312 -0.18 5.83 36.05
CA LYS A 312 0.72 5.81 34.89
C LYS A 312 0.19 4.96 33.73
N GLY A 313 0.80 5.09 32.56
CA GLY A 313 0.40 4.32 31.37
C GLY A 313 0.46 2.81 31.61
N ARG A 314 -0.63 2.10 31.32
CA ARG A 314 -0.67 0.62 31.30
C ARG A 314 -1.48 0.04 30.14
N GLY A 315 -1.18 -1.20 29.78
CA GLY A 315 -1.85 -1.94 28.71
C GLY A 315 -1.37 -1.55 27.31
N VAL A 316 -2.00 -2.12 26.28
CA VAL A 316 -1.50 -2.03 24.89
C VAL A 316 -1.69 -0.65 24.25
N MET A 317 -2.45 0.25 24.89
CA MET A 317 -2.69 1.64 24.46
C MET A 317 -2.33 2.66 25.55
N GLN A 318 -1.53 2.26 26.55
CA GLN A 318 -1.02 3.15 27.62
C GLN A 318 -2.13 3.96 28.32
N LEU A 319 -3.11 3.27 28.92
CA LEU A 319 -4.20 3.89 29.67
C LEU A 319 -3.62 4.69 30.86
N THR A 320 -3.97 5.98 30.95
CA THR A 320 -3.51 6.93 31.98
C THR A 320 -4.68 7.57 32.71
N TRP A 321 -4.45 8.14 33.89
CA TRP A 321 -5.43 8.84 34.74
C TRP A 321 -6.48 7.96 35.44
N ALA A 322 -6.78 8.29 36.69
CA ALA A 322 -7.74 7.58 37.55
C ALA A 322 -9.12 7.38 36.89
N ASP A 323 -9.63 8.40 36.21
CA ASP A 323 -10.94 8.36 35.56
C ASP A 323 -11.01 7.33 34.43
N ASN A 324 -9.91 7.09 33.71
CA ASN A 324 -9.89 6.07 32.68
C ASN A 324 -9.79 4.67 33.26
N TYR A 325 -8.99 4.48 34.31
CA TYR A 325 -8.92 3.20 35.03
C TYR A 325 -10.27 2.84 35.64
N ARG A 326 -10.98 3.82 36.23
CA ARG A 326 -12.34 3.65 36.74
C ARG A 326 -13.31 3.28 35.62
N GLY A 327 -13.32 4.05 34.54
CA GLY A 327 -14.25 3.80 33.43
C GLY A 327 -14.03 2.45 32.74
N TYR A 328 -12.78 1.98 32.63
CA TYR A 328 -12.51 0.62 32.15
C TYR A 328 -12.99 -0.43 33.16
N GLY A 329 -12.76 -0.22 34.46
CA GLY A 329 -13.26 -1.09 35.51
C GLY A 329 -14.77 -1.26 35.48
N GLU A 330 -15.50 -0.16 35.36
CA GLU A 330 -16.96 -0.13 35.19
C GLU A 330 -17.42 -0.92 33.95
N SER A 331 -16.69 -0.84 32.82
CA SER A 331 -17.07 -1.55 31.59
C SER A 331 -16.89 -3.06 31.65
N VAL A 332 -16.09 -3.57 32.60
CA VAL A 332 -15.87 -5.02 32.79
C VAL A 332 -16.34 -5.55 34.14
N GLY A 333 -16.92 -4.69 34.99
CA GLY A 333 -17.39 -5.07 36.33
C GLY A 333 -16.26 -5.37 37.33
N GLU A 334 -15.07 -4.79 37.15
CA GLU A 334 -13.91 -4.99 38.02
C GLU A 334 -13.36 -3.66 38.57
N ASN A 335 -12.60 -3.69 39.67
CA ASN A 335 -11.97 -2.49 40.24
C ASN A 335 -10.49 -2.42 39.85
N PHE A 336 -10.07 -1.35 39.17
CA PHE A 336 -8.66 -1.04 38.83
C PHE A 336 -8.11 0.20 39.54
N LEU A 337 -8.75 0.64 40.62
CA LEU A 337 -8.24 1.72 41.48
C LEU A 337 -7.36 1.15 42.59
N GLY A 338 -6.56 2.02 43.22
CA GLY A 338 -5.67 1.63 44.31
C GLY A 338 -4.61 0.62 43.85
N ASP A 339 -4.45 -0.48 44.57
CA ASP A 339 -3.43 -1.50 44.27
C ASP A 339 -3.79 -2.36 43.05
N ASN A 340 -5.06 -2.45 42.69
CA ASN A 340 -5.52 -3.26 41.57
C ASN A 340 -5.10 -2.70 40.20
N LYS A 341 -4.68 -1.43 40.11
CA LYS A 341 -4.28 -0.76 38.86
C LYS A 341 -3.20 -1.53 38.07
N VAL A 342 -2.31 -2.23 38.78
CA VAL A 342 -1.21 -3.01 38.17
C VAL A 342 -1.71 -4.17 37.30
N ARG A 343 -2.94 -4.66 37.55
CA ARG A 343 -3.53 -5.77 36.79
C ARG A 343 -3.67 -5.45 35.31
N ILE A 344 -3.90 -4.18 34.94
CA ILE A 344 -3.95 -3.75 33.53
C ILE A 344 -2.62 -4.01 32.79
N GLY A 345 -1.49 -3.88 33.49
CA GLY A 345 -0.15 -4.14 32.92
C GLY A 345 0.30 -5.60 33.01
N LYS A 346 -0.28 -6.39 33.90
CA LYS A 346 0.13 -7.78 34.18
C LYS A 346 -0.74 -8.85 33.53
N GLU A 347 -2.04 -8.60 33.38
CA GLU A 347 -2.99 -9.55 32.82
C GLU A 347 -3.29 -9.18 31.36
N LYS A 348 -2.95 -10.06 30.42
CA LYS A 348 -3.08 -9.80 28.97
C LYS A 348 -4.51 -9.42 28.56
N LYS A 349 -5.54 -10.06 29.17
CA LYS A 349 -6.96 -9.70 28.99
C LYS A 349 -7.24 -8.23 29.31
N HIS A 350 -6.63 -7.70 30.38
CA HIS A 350 -6.84 -6.31 30.80
C HIS A 350 -5.93 -5.35 30.02
N ALA A 351 -4.74 -5.79 29.63
CA ALA A 351 -3.88 -5.01 28.74
C ALA A 351 -4.53 -4.74 27.39
N VAL A 352 -5.14 -5.75 26.76
CA VAL A 352 -5.87 -5.61 25.50
C VAL A 352 -7.22 -4.93 25.71
N GLY A 353 -8.00 -5.40 26.68
CA GLY A 353 -9.35 -4.92 26.94
C GLY A 353 -9.42 -3.44 27.28
N SER A 354 -8.46 -2.91 28.06
CA SER A 354 -8.37 -1.47 28.37
C SER A 354 -8.07 -0.64 27.12
N GLY A 355 -7.24 -1.16 26.21
CA GLY A 355 -6.94 -0.51 24.94
C GLY A 355 -8.16 -0.43 24.01
N MET A 356 -8.92 -1.53 23.89
CA MET A 356 -10.14 -1.53 23.08
C MET A 356 -11.26 -0.70 23.70
N TRP A 357 -11.38 -0.69 25.03
CA TRP A 357 -12.28 0.23 25.72
C TRP A 357 -11.94 1.70 25.40
N PHE A 358 -10.65 2.06 25.48
CA PHE A 358 -10.20 3.41 25.15
C PHE A 358 -10.52 3.76 23.69
N TRP A 359 -10.27 2.82 22.76
CA TRP A 359 -10.60 2.97 21.35
C TRP A 359 -12.08 3.30 21.12
N LYS A 360 -12.99 2.55 21.77
CA LYS A 360 -14.44 2.79 21.67
C LYS A 360 -14.87 4.07 22.37
N LYS A 361 -14.35 4.36 23.57
CA LYS A 361 -14.62 5.61 24.30
C LYS A 361 -14.26 6.85 23.48
N ARG A 362 -13.23 6.75 22.63
CA ARG A 362 -12.78 7.81 21.71
C ARG A 362 -13.46 7.77 20.34
N GLU A 363 -14.34 6.80 20.12
CA GLU A 363 -15.07 6.57 18.86
C GLU A 363 -14.15 6.49 17.63
N LEU A 364 -12.98 5.85 17.76
CA LEU A 364 -11.96 5.88 16.71
C LEU A 364 -12.33 5.08 15.45
N ASP A 365 -13.30 4.17 15.55
CA ASP A 365 -13.79 3.37 14.41
C ASP A 365 -14.28 4.24 13.25
N LYS A 366 -14.90 5.40 13.55
CA LYS A 366 -15.43 6.31 12.52
C LYS A 366 -14.32 7.00 11.70
N TYR A 367 -13.11 7.07 12.25
CA TYR A 367 -11.95 7.56 11.53
C TYR A 367 -11.25 6.42 10.79
N ALA A 368 -11.22 5.23 11.40
CA ALA A 368 -10.61 4.04 10.81
C ALA A 368 -11.32 3.60 9.53
N ILE A 369 -12.66 3.59 9.52
CA ILE A 369 -13.45 3.24 8.32
C ILE A 369 -13.16 4.17 7.13
N ASN A 370 -12.73 5.40 7.41
CA ASN A 370 -12.40 6.43 6.42
C ASN A 370 -10.89 6.51 6.13
N ASN A 371 -10.08 5.52 6.55
CA ASN A 371 -8.63 5.50 6.36
C ASN A 371 -7.88 6.71 6.96
N ASP A 372 -8.45 7.36 7.98
CA ASP A 372 -7.97 8.63 8.54
C ASP A 372 -6.96 8.40 9.68
N LEU A 373 -5.74 8.00 9.31
CA LEU A 373 -4.64 7.82 10.27
C LEU A 373 -4.26 9.13 10.99
N ILE A 374 -4.45 10.29 10.34
CA ILE A 374 -4.12 11.61 10.88
C ILE A 374 -4.95 11.85 12.14
N THR A 375 -6.28 11.73 12.04
CA THR A 375 -7.17 11.92 13.19
C THR A 375 -6.94 10.86 14.26
N ILE A 376 -6.73 9.60 13.88
CA ILE A 376 -6.46 8.52 14.82
C ILE A 376 -5.19 8.81 15.63
N SER A 377 -4.09 9.15 14.95
CA SER A 377 -2.82 9.45 15.60
C SER A 377 -2.95 10.63 16.56
N ALA A 378 -3.61 11.71 16.14
CA ALA A 378 -3.81 12.90 16.95
C ALA A 378 -4.71 12.65 18.18
N SER A 379 -5.62 11.67 18.08
CA SER A 379 -6.55 11.32 19.17
C SER A 379 -5.92 10.37 20.20
N ILE A 380 -4.93 9.58 19.80
CA ILE A 380 -4.22 8.63 20.67
C ILE A 380 -3.06 9.33 21.37
N ASN A 381 -2.18 9.97 20.59
CA ASN A 381 -1.01 10.66 21.11
C ASN A 381 -1.21 12.15 20.86
N GLY A 382 -0.97 13.01 21.86
CA GLY A 382 -1.05 14.45 21.65
C GLY A 382 0.02 14.90 20.66
N GLY A 383 -0.33 14.97 19.37
CA GLY A 383 0.56 15.32 18.26
C GLY A 383 0.83 14.15 17.30
N TYR A 384 1.86 14.28 16.45
CA TYR A 384 2.20 13.32 15.40
C TYR A 384 3.55 12.62 15.66
N ASN A 385 3.86 12.38 16.93
CA ASN A 385 5.01 11.58 17.31
C ASN A 385 4.83 10.15 16.77
N HIS A 386 5.92 9.62 16.20
CA HIS A 386 5.98 8.28 15.61
C HIS A 386 4.90 7.98 14.55
N PHE A 387 4.34 9.02 13.93
CA PHE A 387 3.32 8.88 12.91
C PHE A 387 3.72 7.96 11.76
N ASP A 388 4.96 8.09 11.25
CA ASP A 388 5.44 7.23 10.16
C ASP A 388 5.55 5.75 10.59
N GLU A 389 5.86 5.50 11.87
CA GLU A 389 5.90 4.13 12.39
C GLU A 389 4.48 3.54 12.49
N ARG A 390 3.49 4.33 12.93
CA ARG A 390 2.08 3.91 12.89
C ARG A 390 1.62 3.63 11.47
N ALA A 391 1.98 4.48 10.51
CA ALA A 391 1.69 4.27 9.09
C ALA A 391 2.32 2.97 8.57
N ARG A 392 3.55 2.66 8.99
CA ARG A 392 4.22 1.39 8.67
C ARG A 392 3.46 0.19 9.22
N TYR A 393 3.09 0.17 10.50
CA TYR A 393 2.33 -0.94 11.06
C TYR A 393 0.92 -1.07 10.46
N TYR A 394 0.30 0.07 10.12
CA TYR A 394 -0.97 0.09 9.41
C TYR A 394 -0.86 -0.61 8.06
N LYS A 395 0.15 -0.25 7.27
CA LYS A 395 0.42 -0.89 5.97
C LYS A 395 0.68 -2.40 6.08
N LEU A 396 1.42 -2.83 7.10
CA LEU A 396 1.60 -4.27 7.37
C LEU A 396 0.26 -4.95 7.69
N SER A 397 -0.56 -4.30 8.51
CA SER A 397 -1.85 -4.83 8.95
C SER A 397 -2.84 -4.96 7.81
N ILE A 398 -3.02 -3.94 6.96
CA ILE A 398 -3.96 -4.01 5.84
C ILE A 398 -3.58 -5.07 4.80
N ASN A 399 -2.28 -5.31 4.61
CA ASN A 399 -1.78 -6.33 3.69
C ASN A 399 -2.01 -7.73 4.24
N ALA A 400 -1.61 -7.98 5.49
CA ALA A 400 -1.81 -9.27 6.14
C ALA A 400 -3.30 -9.64 6.26
N LEU A 401 -4.15 -8.64 6.52
CA LEU A 401 -5.60 -8.82 6.67
C LEU A 401 -6.36 -8.70 5.34
N ASN A 402 -5.66 -8.58 4.19
CA ASN A 402 -6.29 -8.55 2.87
C ASN A 402 -7.41 -7.50 2.73
N VAL A 403 -7.25 -6.34 3.37
CA VAL A 403 -8.28 -5.28 3.46
C VAL A 403 -8.72 -4.79 2.08
N ARG A 404 -7.82 -4.81 1.10
CA ARG A 404 -8.08 -4.42 -0.30
C ARG A 404 -9.18 -5.22 -0.97
N PHE A 405 -9.46 -6.44 -0.52
CA PHE A 405 -10.52 -7.29 -1.07
C PHE A 405 -11.84 -7.17 -0.30
N CYS A 406 -11.95 -6.20 0.61
CA CYS A 406 -13.16 -5.92 1.34
C CYS A 406 -14.24 -5.30 0.45
N LYS A 407 -15.39 -5.98 0.32
CA LYS A 407 -16.57 -5.45 -0.39
C LYS A 407 -17.33 -4.37 0.39
N ASN A 408 -17.10 -4.27 1.70
CA ASN A 408 -17.76 -3.30 2.61
C ASN A 408 -16.98 -1.98 2.74
N LEU A 409 -15.87 -1.80 2.01
CA LEU A 409 -15.16 -0.54 1.92
C LEU A 409 -15.51 0.16 0.61
N SER A 410 -15.58 1.48 0.65
CA SER A 410 -15.81 2.28 -0.54
C SER A 410 -14.60 2.21 -1.49
N ARG A 411 -14.83 2.47 -2.78
CA ARG A 411 -13.75 2.46 -3.78
C ARG A 411 -12.70 3.53 -3.49
N GLU A 412 -13.13 4.64 -2.91
CA GLU A 412 -12.30 5.76 -2.50
C GLU A 412 -11.38 5.35 -1.34
N VAL A 413 -11.90 4.63 -0.34
CA VAL A 413 -11.06 4.08 0.73
C VAL A 413 -10.06 3.07 0.17
N ILE A 414 -10.51 2.17 -0.72
CA ILE A 414 -9.65 1.15 -1.34
C ILE A 414 -8.52 1.76 -2.17
N SER A 415 -8.78 2.83 -2.94
CA SER A 415 -7.76 3.50 -3.75
C SER A 415 -6.68 4.16 -2.90
N MET A 416 -7.03 4.56 -1.67
CA MET A 416 -6.11 5.19 -0.74
C MET A 416 -5.42 4.22 0.23
N LEU A 417 -5.75 2.92 0.25
CA LEU A 417 -5.29 1.98 1.29
C LEU A 417 -3.76 1.92 1.49
N ASP A 418 -2.97 1.99 0.42
CA ASP A 418 -1.49 1.94 0.55
C ASP A 418 -0.90 3.19 1.22
N ASN A 419 -1.73 4.24 1.30
CA ASN A 419 -1.52 5.48 2.01
C ASN A 419 -2.58 5.63 3.11
N TYR A 420 -2.53 6.74 3.83
CA TYR A 420 -3.66 7.17 4.65
C TYR A 420 -4.33 8.35 3.96
N THR A 421 -5.57 8.64 4.35
CA THR A 421 -6.36 9.76 3.81
C THR A 421 -5.56 11.07 3.84
N PRO A 422 -5.55 11.85 2.73
CA PRO A 422 -4.88 13.14 2.68
C PRO A 422 -5.30 14.07 3.82
N PHE A 423 -4.43 15.02 4.19
CA PHE A 423 -4.72 15.95 5.27
C PHE A 423 -6.03 16.70 5.05
N GLU A 424 -6.30 17.14 3.82
CA GLU A 424 -7.49 17.89 3.44
C GLU A 424 -8.79 17.11 3.59
N ASP A 425 -8.74 15.78 3.56
CA ASP A 425 -9.88 14.89 3.71
C ASP A 425 -9.98 14.32 5.14
N SER A 426 -9.02 14.66 6.02
CA SER A 426 -9.00 14.24 7.41
C SER A 426 -10.00 15.03 8.24
N ALA A 427 -10.59 14.38 9.25
CA ALA A 427 -11.44 15.09 10.20
C ALA A 427 -10.69 16.20 10.95
N VAL A 428 -9.36 16.10 11.10
CA VAL A 428 -8.52 17.20 11.61
C VAL A 428 -8.71 18.47 10.79
N TYR A 429 -8.79 18.36 9.46
CA TYR A 429 -8.97 19.51 8.58
C TYR A 429 -10.38 20.10 8.65
N HIS A 430 -11.41 19.31 8.91
CA HIS A 430 -12.79 19.80 8.84
C HIS A 430 -13.40 20.20 10.19
N ASP A 431 -13.01 19.55 11.29
CA ASP A 431 -13.64 19.75 12.59
C ASP A 431 -12.84 20.75 13.45
N SER A 432 -13.48 21.86 13.81
CA SER A 432 -12.85 22.94 14.59
C SER A 432 -12.35 22.52 15.97
N LYS A 433 -12.78 21.36 16.50
CA LYS A 433 -12.22 20.79 17.74
C LYS A 433 -10.75 20.40 17.59
N PHE A 434 -10.30 20.15 16.36
CA PHE A 434 -8.94 19.74 16.01
C PHE A 434 -8.05 20.91 15.55
N ILE A 435 -8.45 22.15 15.84
CA ILE A 435 -7.69 23.36 15.47
C ILE A 435 -6.22 23.30 15.92
N ALA A 436 -5.95 22.75 17.10
CA ALA A 436 -4.58 22.59 17.58
C ALA A 436 -3.82 21.54 16.77
N GLU A 437 -4.50 20.48 16.35
CA GLU A 437 -3.96 19.37 15.58
C GLU A 437 -3.65 19.77 14.14
N CYS A 438 -4.34 20.77 13.56
CA CYS A 438 -3.93 21.42 12.31
C CYS A 438 -2.55 22.08 12.45
N PHE A 439 -2.37 22.88 13.51
CA PHE A 439 -1.07 23.50 13.83
C PHE A 439 0.00 22.43 14.10
N GLY A 440 -0.37 21.37 14.83
CA GLY A 440 0.47 20.20 15.06
C GLY A 440 0.91 19.51 13.76
N TRP A 441 0.03 19.40 12.76
CA TRP A 441 0.37 18.81 11.46
C TRP A 441 1.44 19.64 10.77
N GLY A 442 1.29 20.97 10.83
CA GLY A 442 2.30 21.94 10.42
C GLY A 442 3.65 21.67 11.08
N LEU A 443 3.69 21.72 12.42
CA LEU A 443 4.90 21.56 13.23
C LEU A 443 5.68 20.26 12.95
N TRP A 444 4.99 19.14 12.76
CA TRP A 444 5.65 17.84 12.57
C TRP A 444 6.15 17.65 11.14
N ASN A 445 5.50 18.24 10.14
CA ASN A 445 5.96 18.19 8.74
C ASN A 445 7.01 19.26 8.43
N ASP A 446 7.15 20.31 9.25
CA ASP A 446 8.06 21.43 9.02
C ASP A 446 9.55 20.98 9.00
N PRO A 447 10.26 21.13 7.87
CA PRO A 447 11.68 20.81 7.76
C PRO A 447 12.58 21.75 8.55
N GLY A 448 12.12 22.96 8.90
CA GLY A 448 12.84 23.92 9.73
C GLY A 448 12.81 23.59 11.22
N LEU A 449 12.02 22.60 11.65
CA LEU A 449 11.85 22.21 13.05
C LEU A 449 12.33 20.78 13.32
N SER A 450 12.86 20.57 14.52
CA SER A 450 13.43 19.29 14.98
C SER A 450 12.40 18.28 15.50
N LYS A 451 11.09 18.52 15.31
CA LYS A 451 10.03 17.58 15.72
C LYS A 451 10.21 16.24 15.01
N LYS A 452 10.30 15.14 15.77
CA LYS A 452 10.54 13.77 15.27
C LYS A 452 9.24 13.00 15.10
N GLY A 453 9.28 11.95 14.27
CA GLY A 453 8.20 10.96 14.14
C GLY A 453 7.36 11.06 12.87
N LYS A 454 7.50 12.15 12.11
CA LYS A 454 6.87 12.36 10.81
C LYS A 454 7.92 12.81 9.80
N SER A 455 7.92 12.20 8.61
CA SER A 455 8.78 12.58 7.50
C SER A 455 8.43 13.99 7.03
N LYS A 456 9.46 14.81 6.86
CA LYS A 456 9.32 16.25 6.61
C LYS A 456 8.81 16.52 5.20
N SER A 457 7.91 17.50 5.09
CA SER A 457 7.34 17.96 3.83
C SER A 457 6.90 19.40 4.00
N SER A 458 7.57 20.33 3.31
CA SER A 458 7.21 21.75 3.33
C SER A 458 5.77 21.98 2.85
N ASN A 459 5.30 21.17 1.90
CA ASN A 459 3.93 21.26 1.39
C ASN A 459 2.91 20.89 2.47
N GLU A 460 3.10 19.75 3.15
CA GLU A 460 2.22 19.33 4.24
C GLU A 460 2.27 20.27 5.45
N ALA A 461 3.47 20.81 5.73
CA ALA A 461 3.64 21.81 6.77
C ALA A 461 2.79 23.07 6.48
N LYS A 462 2.89 23.58 5.25
CA LYS A 462 2.12 24.74 4.79
C LYS A 462 0.62 24.51 4.90
N LYS A 463 0.11 23.36 4.43
CA LYS A 463 -1.32 23.01 4.56
C LYS A 463 -1.80 23.06 6.01
N GLY A 464 -1.03 22.48 6.94
CA GLY A 464 -1.35 22.47 8.36
C GLY A 464 -1.43 23.88 8.96
N TYR A 465 -0.43 24.73 8.67
CA TYR A 465 -0.39 26.11 9.16
C TYR A 465 -1.49 26.99 8.54
N GLU A 466 -1.70 26.92 7.22
CA GLU A 466 -2.76 27.69 6.55
C GLU A 466 -4.13 27.34 7.11
N ARG A 467 -4.42 26.05 7.28
CA ARG A 467 -5.69 25.61 7.85
C ARG A 467 -5.86 26.04 9.30
N PHE A 468 -4.79 26.00 10.10
CA PHE A 468 -4.82 26.53 11.45
C PHE A 468 -5.17 28.03 11.47
N LEU A 469 -4.50 28.85 10.65
CA LEU A 469 -4.75 30.29 10.56
C LEU A 469 -6.19 30.60 10.15
N GLU A 470 -6.74 29.84 9.20
CA GLU A 470 -8.14 29.97 8.79
C GLU A 470 -9.10 29.66 9.95
N MET A 471 -8.90 28.54 10.66
CA MET A 471 -9.74 28.15 11.80
C MET A 471 -9.58 29.06 13.02
N ALA A 472 -8.39 29.66 13.19
CA ALA A 472 -8.07 30.58 14.28
C ALA A 472 -8.63 31.97 14.05
N LYS A 473 -9.02 32.31 12.82
CA LYS A 473 -9.60 33.60 12.47
C LYS A 473 -10.78 33.91 13.40
N ASN A 474 -10.74 35.09 14.01
CA ASN A 474 -11.73 35.59 14.96
C ASN A 474 -11.86 34.80 16.28
N LYS A 475 -10.92 33.92 16.62
CA LYS A 475 -10.87 33.26 17.93
C LYS A 475 -9.87 33.94 18.84
N ALA A 476 -10.34 34.47 19.98
CA ALA A 476 -9.47 35.08 20.98
C ALA A 476 -8.45 34.08 21.58
N TYR A 477 -8.86 32.83 21.73
CA TYR A 477 -8.02 31.74 22.26
C TYR A 477 -8.19 30.49 21.38
N PRO A 478 -7.45 30.36 20.26
CA PRO A 478 -7.62 29.26 19.32
C PRO A 478 -7.49 27.88 19.96
N PHE A 479 -6.59 27.70 20.93
CA PHE A 479 -6.43 26.43 21.68
C PHE A 479 -7.35 26.34 22.91
N GLY A 480 -8.19 27.35 23.13
CA GLY A 480 -9.11 27.47 24.26
C GLY A 480 -8.50 28.13 25.49
N TYR A 481 -9.34 28.37 26.49
CA TYR A 481 -8.98 29.09 27.71
C TYR A 481 -9.19 28.21 28.95
N ASN A 482 -8.25 28.24 29.91
CA ASN A 482 -8.39 27.56 31.19
C ASN A 482 -8.90 28.55 32.25
N LYS A 483 -10.20 28.49 32.53
CA LYS A 483 -10.85 29.38 33.52
C LYS A 483 -10.26 29.24 34.93
N LYS A 484 -9.91 28.02 35.36
CA LYS A 484 -9.35 27.77 36.71
C LYS A 484 -7.96 28.39 36.89
N LYS A 485 -7.13 28.35 35.84
CA LYS A 485 -5.76 28.89 35.85
C LYS A 485 -5.67 30.31 35.29
N ASN A 486 -6.80 30.92 34.93
CA ASN A 486 -6.92 32.23 34.30
C ASN A 486 -5.89 32.49 33.19
N LYS A 487 -5.72 31.51 32.29
CA LYS A 487 -4.73 31.59 31.21
C LYS A 487 -5.16 30.82 29.97
N GLU A 488 -4.61 31.21 28.82
CA GLU A 488 -4.78 30.48 27.57
C GLU A 488 -4.21 29.05 27.69
N LYS A 489 -4.90 28.09 27.07
CA LYS A 489 -4.40 26.71 26.99
C LYS A 489 -3.22 26.66 26.04
N THR A 490 -2.25 25.83 26.37
CA THR A 490 -1.10 25.57 25.52
C THR A 490 -1.22 24.20 24.84
N ARG A 491 -0.73 24.12 23.60
CA ARG A 491 -0.55 22.87 22.85
C ARG A 491 0.83 22.89 22.19
N TYR A 492 1.55 21.78 22.30
CA TYR A 492 2.89 21.59 21.72
C TYR A 492 3.96 22.61 22.14
N GLY A 493 3.74 23.34 23.24
CA GLY A 493 4.60 24.41 23.74
C GLY A 493 4.14 25.83 23.39
N TYR A 494 3.01 25.99 22.67
CA TYR A 494 2.51 27.26 22.17
C TYR A 494 1.13 27.57 22.76
N THR A 495 0.83 28.85 22.97
CA THR A 495 -0.56 29.30 23.06
C THR A 495 -1.12 29.46 21.65
N GLY A 496 -2.44 29.41 21.48
CA GLY A 496 -3.05 29.57 20.15
C GLY A 496 -2.84 30.98 19.57
N THR A 497 -2.66 31.98 20.42
CA THR A 497 -2.29 33.36 20.02
C THR A 497 -0.84 33.53 19.58
N ARG A 498 0.07 32.63 19.98
CA ARG A 498 1.51 32.69 19.65
C ARG A 498 1.93 31.67 18.59
N ALA A 499 1.12 30.63 18.41
CA ALA A 499 1.20 29.69 17.30
C ALA A 499 0.85 30.43 16.00
#